data_AF-A0A1E1WPU5-F1
#
_entry.id   AF-A0A1E1WPU5-F1
#
_cell.length_a   1.000
_cell.length_b   1.000
_cell.length_c   1.000
_cell.angle_alpha   90.00
_cell.angle_beta   90.00
_cell.angle_gamma   90.00
#
_symmetry.space_group_name_H-M   'P 1'
#
loop_
_entity.id
_entity.type
_entity.pdbx_description
1 polymer ?
#
loop_
_entity_poly.entity_id
_entity_poly.type
_entity_poly.pdbx_seq_one_letter_code
_entity_poly.pdbx_strand_id
1 'polypeptide(L)'
;RLGTTRECWPELFVLGLAKYSAALSLSSLLPLLVSHLQTVLRDRAASADADRGADLAQPEITAADYSDERVSEVSGMLSRLQQFLAHLDQLRVNDREHAHLRALCLFSPDGVPDFLSSKLQDYQTRVLRSLKAVCSSDENRLATLLLQLPTLRSFTGPFLEDVFFVGFVGDVSIDDVVPHLLHAER
;
A
#
# COMPACT_ATOMS: atom_id res chain seq x y z
N ARG A 1 -4.75 -19.99 13.60
CA ARG A 1 -5.84 -19.70 12.63
C ARG A 1 -5.75 -18.23 12.22
N LEU A 2 -4.75 -17.84 11.41
CA LEU A 2 -4.49 -16.43 11.05
C LEU A 2 -3.77 -16.30 9.68
N GLY A 3 -4.05 -17.20 8.72
CA GLY A 3 -3.41 -17.14 7.40
C GLY A 3 -3.92 -15.97 6.53
N THR A 4 -5.23 -15.72 6.54
CA THR A 4 -5.87 -14.75 5.63
C THR A 4 -5.52 -13.30 5.91
N THR A 5 -5.34 -12.91 7.17
CA THR A 5 -5.05 -11.50 7.52
C THR A 5 -3.61 -11.09 7.27
N ARG A 6 -2.67 -12.04 7.21
CA ARG A 6 -1.26 -11.76 6.91
C ARG A 6 -1.05 -11.40 5.44
N GLU A 7 -1.83 -11.98 4.54
CA GLU A 7 -1.61 -11.76 3.10
C GLU A 7 -2.35 -10.55 2.53
N CYS A 8 -3.49 -10.15 3.13
CA CYS A 8 -4.32 -9.07 2.59
C CYS A 8 -4.13 -7.71 3.26
N TRP A 9 -3.33 -7.61 4.34
CA TRP A 9 -3.15 -6.34 5.05
C TRP A 9 -2.59 -5.21 4.14
N PRO A 10 -1.69 -5.46 3.16
CA PRO A 10 -1.20 -4.41 2.26
C PRO A 10 -2.35 -3.76 1.49
N GLU A 11 -3.24 -4.58 0.93
CA GLU A 11 -4.41 -4.13 0.18
C GLU A 11 -5.37 -3.31 1.08
N LEU A 12 -5.61 -3.79 2.30
CA LEU A 12 -6.46 -3.11 3.27
C LEU A 12 -5.87 -1.77 3.73
N PHE A 13 -4.55 -1.71 3.92
CA PHE A 13 -3.83 -0.51 4.30
C PHE A 13 -3.90 0.53 3.18
N VAL A 14 -3.60 0.15 1.93
CA VAL A 14 -3.65 1.07 0.78
C VAL A 14 -5.08 1.55 0.52
N LEU A 15 -6.09 0.69 0.63
CA LEU A 15 -7.50 1.12 0.59
C LEU A 15 -7.80 2.13 1.70
N GLY A 16 -7.32 1.89 2.92
CA GLY A 16 -7.42 2.82 4.04
C GLY A 16 -6.78 4.17 3.73
N LEU A 17 -5.56 4.17 3.21
CA LEU A 17 -4.87 5.39 2.79
C LEU A 17 -5.66 6.15 1.72
N ALA A 18 -6.29 5.47 0.77
CA ALA A 18 -7.14 6.11 -0.23
C ALA A 18 -8.34 6.80 0.42
N LYS A 19 -9.04 6.12 1.34
CA LYS A 19 -10.18 6.66 2.05
C LYS A 19 -9.83 7.88 2.89
N TYR A 20 -8.67 7.86 3.54
CA TYR A 20 -8.22 8.94 4.42
C TYR A 20 -7.20 9.88 3.76
N SER A 21 -7.01 9.80 2.44
CA SER A 21 -5.96 10.52 1.71
C SER A 21 -6.07 12.04 1.89
N ALA A 22 -7.30 12.58 1.89
CA ALA A 22 -7.56 13.99 2.13
C ALA A 22 -7.23 14.41 3.57
N ALA A 23 -7.63 13.61 4.57
CA ALA A 23 -7.37 13.92 5.98
C ALA A 23 -5.86 13.85 6.31
N LEU A 24 -5.15 12.93 5.66
CA LEU A 24 -3.71 12.74 5.81
C LEU A 24 -2.89 13.66 4.89
N SER A 25 -3.53 14.49 4.05
CA SER A 25 -2.86 15.36 3.08
C SER A 25 -1.91 14.61 2.11
N LEU A 26 -2.21 13.34 1.78
CA LEU A 26 -1.32 12.51 0.95
C LEU A 26 -1.19 13.04 -0.48
N SER A 27 -2.21 13.73 -0.99
CA SER A 27 -2.21 14.33 -2.32
C SER A 27 -1.15 15.42 -2.51
N SER A 28 -0.74 16.10 -1.43
CA SER A 28 0.34 17.10 -1.45
C SER A 28 1.67 16.54 -0.94
N LEU A 29 1.63 15.67 0.06
CA LEU A 29 2.83 15.12 0.69
C LEU A 29 3.58 14.12 -0.19
N LEU A 30 2.89 13.18 -0.84
CA LEU A 30 3.53 12.16 -1.67
C LEU A 30 4.33 12.77 -2.85
N PRO A 31 3.80 13.74 -3.64
CA PRO A 31 4.59 14.38 -4.68
C PRO A 31 5.84 15.10 -4.16
N LEU A 32 5.75 15.75 -2.99
CA LEU A 32 6.88 16.44 -2.36
C LEU A 32 7.97 15.45 -1.96
N LEU A 33 7.60 14.34 -1.34
CA LEU A 33 8.54 13.27 -0.96
C LEU A 33 9.20 12.66 -2.19
N VAL A 34 8.42 12.34 -3.23
CA VAL A 34 8.96 11.83 -4.50
C VAL A 34 9.97 12.80 -5.10
N SER A 35 9.63 14.09 -5.17
CA SER A 35 10.53 15.12 -5.70
C SER A 35 11.80 15.24 -4.86
N HIS A 36 11.69 15.19 -3.52
CA HIS A 36 12.85 15.27 -2.65
C HIS A 36 13.81 14.09 -2.86
N LEU A 37 13.30 12.86 -2.88
CA LEU A 37 14.13 11.66 -3.12
C LEU A 37 14.78 11.69 -4.50
N GLN A 38 14.08 12.18 -5.53
CA GLN A 38 14.65 12.36 -6.86
C GLN A 38 15.76 13.43 -6.87
N THR A 39 15.61 14.53 -6.13
CA THR A 39 16.66 15.54 -5.98
C THR A 39 17.88 14.95 -5.26
N VAL A 40 17.68 14.19 -4.17
CA VAL A 40 18.77 13.52 -3.45
C VAL A 40 19.56 12.60 -4.38
N LEU A 41 18.89 11.79 -5.22
CA LEU A 41 19.55 10.94 -6.21
C LEU A 41 20.33 11.74 -7.26
N ARG A 42 19.78 12.88 -7.71
CA ARG A 42 20.45 13.75 -8.68
C ARG A 42 21.70 14.42 -8.10
N ASP A 43 21.60 14.94 -6.88
CA ASP A 43 22.72 15.59 -6.19
C ASP A 43 23.85 14.61 -5.94
N ARG A 44 23.53 13.35 -5.57
CA ARG A 44 24.51 12.27 -5.43
C ARG A 44 25.18 11.92 -6.76
N ALA A 45 24.40 11.75 -7.83
CA ALA A 45 24.94 11.46 -9.16
C ALA A 45 25.88 12.59 -9.65
N ALA A 46 25.54 13.85 -9.39
CA ALA A 46 26.39 15.00 -9.72
C ALA A 46 27.67 15.06 -8.86
N SER A 47 27.60 14.66 -7.58
CA SER A 47 28.77 14.59 -6.69
C SER A 47 29.71 13.42 -7.01
N ALA A 48 29.18 12.30 -7.53
CA ALA A 48 29.97 11.14 -7.93
C ALA A 48 30.91 11.43 -9.12
N ASP A 49 30.52 12.37 -9.99
CA ASP A 49 31.36 12.86 -11.09
C ASP A 49 32.38 13.93 -10.64
N ALA A 50 32.20 14.53 -9.46
CA ALA A 50 32.98 15.68 -9.01
C ALA A 50 34.10 15.36 -8.01
N ASP A 51 34.13 14.20 -7.34
CA ASP A 51 35.10 14.00 -6.26
C ASP A 51 35.62 12.56 -6.03
N ARG A 52 36.85 12.32 -6.51
CA ARG A 52 37.85 11.46 -5.86
C ARG A 52 38.73 12.32 -4.93
N GLY A 53 38.18 12.96 -3.90
CA GLY A 53 38.89 13.99 -3.16
C GLY A 53 38.40 14.28 -1.74
N ALA A 54 38.59 13.28 -0.86
CA ALA A 54 38.76 13.44 0.60
C ALA A 54 37.53 13.84 1.44
N ASP A 55 37.03 12.81 2.15
CA ASP A 55 36.87 12.74 3.61
C ASP A 55 36.44 14.02 4.35
N LEU A 56 35.22 14.01 4.91
CA LEU A 56 34.91 14.57 6.24
C LEU A 56 33.57 14.00 6.75
N ALA A 57 33.66 13.24 7.83
CA ALA A 57 32.54 12.61 8.53
C ALA A 57 31.62 13.63 9.23
N GLN A 58 30.31 13.47 9.06
CA GLN A 58 29.28 13.92 10.01
C GLN A 58 28.33 12.75 10.30
N PRO A 59 28.17 12.31 11.56
CA PRO A 59 27.27 11.24 11.93
C PRO A 59 25.93 11.84 12.37
N GLU A 60 25.06 12.13 11.40
CA GLU A 60 23.62 12.19 11.62
C GLU A 60 23.01 11.15 10.68
N ILE A 61 22.14 10.27 11.20
CA ILE A 61 21.38 9.32 10.37
C ILE A 61 20.57 10.17 9.39
N THR A 62 21.12 10.33 8.20
CA THR A 62 20.61 11.14 7.10
C THR A 62 20.34 10.19 5.95
N ALA A 63 19.65 10.63 4.90
CA ALA A 63 19.40 9.79 3.72
C ALA A 63 20.67 9.08 3.19
N ALA A 64 21.87 9.56 3.55
CA ALA A 64 23.19 8.98 3.30
C ALA A 64 23.35 7.49 3.70
N ASP A 65 22.56 6.97 4.64
CA ASP A 65 22.66 5.56 5.06
C ASP A 65 21.96 4.59 4.10
N TYR A 66 21.12 5.10 3.19
CA TYR A 66 20.40 4.29 2.20
C TYR A 66 21.11 4.31 0.85
N SER A 67 21.22 3.13 0.23
CA SER A 67 21.78 3.00 -1.12
C SER A 67 20.89 3.70 -2.15
N ASP A 68 21.49 4.15 -3.25
CA ASP A 68 20.75 4.85 -4.32
C ASP A 68 19.68 3.94 -4.95
N GLU A 69 19.91 2.63 -4.98
CA GLU A 69 18.90 1.66 -5.41
C GLU A 69 17.67 1.70 -4.50
N ARG A 70 17.85 1.74 -3.18
CA ARG A 70 16.72 1.80 -2.23
C ARG A 70 15.96 3.12 -2.32
N VAL A 71 16.66 4.24 -2.46
CA VAL A 71 16.02 5.55 -2.63
C VAL A 71 15.19 5.58 -3.93
N SER A 72 15.70 4.97 -5.01
CA SER A 72 14.99 4.84 -6.29
C SER A 72 13.75 3.96 -6.18
N GLU A 73 13.85 2.80 -5.51
CA GLU A 73 12.72 1.89 -5.27
C GLU A 73 11.60 2.56 -4.48
N VAL A 74 11.94 3.24 -3.37
CA VAL A 74 10.98 3.97 -2.54
C VAL A 74 10.31 5.09 -3.33
N SER A 75 11.08 5.90 -4.07
CA SER A 75 10.52 6.96 -4.93
C SER A 75 9.56 6.40 -5.98
N GLY A 76 9.93 5.29 -6.61
CA GLY A 76 9.09 4.58 -7.59
C GLY A 76 7.76 4.13 -7.02
N MET A 77 7.73 3.69 -5.75
CA MET A 77 6.46 3.31 -5.12
C MET A 77 5.65 4.45 -4.59
N LEU A 78 6.25 5.45 -3.97
CA LEU A 78 5.51 6.65 -3.59
C LEU A 78 4.81 7.24 -4.82
N SER A 79 5.45 7.17 -5.99
CA SER A 79 4.86 7.54 -7.28
C SER A 79 3.68 6.62 -7.67
N ARG A 80 3.83 5.30 -7.63
CA ARG A 80 2.73 4.35 -7.92
C ARG A 80 1.56 4.48 -6.95
N LEU A 81 1.85 4.63 -5.67
CA LEU A 81 0.87 4.85 -4.61
C LEU A 81 0.12 6.15 -4.88
N GLN A 82 0.83 7.26 -5.10
CA GLN A 82 0.22 8.55 -5.45
C GLN A 82 -0.72 8.42 -6.65
N GLN A 83 -0.29 7.78 -7.73
CA GLN A 83 -1.12 7.55 -8.92
C GLN A 83 -2.38 6.74 -8.59
N PHE A 84 -2.24 5.68 -7.80
CA PHE A 84 -3.35 4.83 -7.39
C PHE A 84 -4.35 5.58 -6.49
N LEU A 85 -3.87 6.34 -5.50
CA LEU A 85 -4.74 7.13 -4.61
C LEU A 85 -5.49 8.20 -5.40
N ALA A 86 -4.82 8.90 -6.33
CA ALA A 86 -5.45 9.89 -7.19
C ALA A 86 -6.51 9.27 -8.11
N HIS A 87 -6.24 8.08 -8.65
CA HIS A 87 -7.20 7.35 -9.48
C HIS A 87 -8.44 6.90 -8.69
N LEU A 88 -8.26 6.37 -7.47
CA LEU A 88 -9.39 6.01 -6.60
C LEU A 88 -10.23 7.22 -6.18
N ASP A 89 -9.60 8.36 -5.94
CA ASP A 89 -10.30 9.62 -5.64
C ASP A 89 -11.16 10.08 -6.84
N GLN A 90 -10.60 10.02 -8.06
CA GLN A 90 -11.34 10.32 -9.29
C GLN A 90 -12.50 9.36 -9.53
N LEU A 91 -12.33 8.08 -9.18
CA LEU A 91 -13.41 7.10 -9.22
C LEU A 91 -14.54 7.41 -8.24
N ARG A 92 -14.33 8.30 -7.25
CA ARG A 92 -15.33 8.67 -6.23
C ARG A 92 -15.96 7.43 -5.59
N VAL A 93 -15.11 6.52 -5.11
CA VAL A 93 -15.56 5.28 -4.47
C VAL A 93 -16.31 5.63 -3.18
N ASN A 94 -17.59 5.25 -3.12
CA ASN A 94 -18.42 5.53 -1.95
C ASN A 94 -18.15 4.53 -0.80
N ASP A 95 -18.68 4.81 0.40
CA ASP A 95 -18.46 3.96 1.58
C ASP A 95 -18.90 2.50 1.40
N ARG A 96 -20.00 2.27 0.67
CA ARG A 96 -20.49 0.92 0.41
C ARG A 96 -19.55 0.18 -0.52
N GLU A 97 -19.18 0.78 -1.65
CA GLU A 97 -18.24 0.20 -2.61
C GLU A 97 -16.89 -0.10 -1.95
N HIS A 98 -16.38 0.85 -1.15
CA HIS A 98 -15.15 0.70 -0.39
C HIS A 98 -15.22 -0.49 0.59
N ALA A 99 -16.32 -0.64 1.33
CA ALA A 99 -16.51 -1.77 2.24
C ALA A 99 -16.51 -3.12 1.50
N HIS A 100 -17.11 -3.18 0.30
CA HIS A 100 -17.10 -4.39 -0.53
C HIS A 100 -15.71 -4.69 -1.08
N LEU A 101 -14.95 -3.68 -1.51
CA LEU A 101 -13.55 -3.86 -1.93
C LEU A 101 -12.71 -4.45 -0.78
N ARG A 102 -12.81 -3.89 0.43
CA ARG A 102 -12.14 -4.45 1.62
C ARG A 102 -12.57 -5.89 1.91
N ALA A 103 -13.86 -6.20 1.78
CA ALA A 103 -14.36 -7.56 1.96
C ALA A 103 -13.84 -8.53 0.89
N LEU A 104 -13.69 -8.09 -0.37
CA LEU A 104 -13.11 -8.90 -1.44
C LEU A 104 -11.64 -9.22 -1.17
N CYS A 105 -10.86 -8.27 -0.65
CA CYS A 105 -9.48 -8.49 -0.21
C CYS A 105 -9.44 -9.47 0.99
N LEU A 106 -10.28 -9.26 2.00
CA LEU A 106 -10.30 -10.08 3.21
C LEU A 106 -10.69 -11.54 2.96
N PHE A 107 -11.61 -11.77 2.03
CA PHE A 107 -12.11 -13.10 1.70
C PHE A 107 -11.38 -13.73 0.51
N SER A 108 -10.19 -13.25 0.14
CA SER A 108 -9.40 -13.85 -0.93
C SER A 108 -9.12 -15.33 -0.65
N PRO A 109 -9.43 -16.26 -1.58
CA PRO A 109 -9.07 -17.67 -1.46
C PRO A 109 -7.61 -17.92 -1.88
N ASP A 110 -6.92 -16.89 -2.37
CA ASP A 110 -5.52 -16.96 -2.75
C ASP A 110 -4.66 -17.25 -1.51
N GLY A 111 -3.66 -18.13 -1.64
CA GLY A 111 -2.70 -18.45 -0.56
C GLY A 111 -3.22 -19.27 0.62
N VAL A 112 -4.54 -19.58 0.68
CA VAL A 112 -5.10 -20.37 1.78
C VAL A 112 -5.16 -21.88 1.50
N PRO A 113 -5.17 -22.74 2.54
CA PRO A 113 -5.40 -24.18 2.38
C PRO A 113 -6.77 -24.51 1.77
N ASP A 114 -6.84 -25.62 1.02
CA ASP A 114 -8.04 -26.07 0.30
C ASP A 114 -9.32 -26.12 1.14
N PHE A 115 -9.21 -26.54 2.41
CA PHE A 115 -10.35 -26.64 3.32
C PHE A 115 -11.00 -25.27 3.66
N LEU A 116 -10.27 -24.16 3.50
CA LEU A 116 -10.79 -22.80 3.66
C LEU A 116 -11.18 -22.17 2.31
N SER A 117 -10.51 -22.56 1.23
CA SER A 117 -10.70 -21.98 -0.10
C SER A 117 -12.17 -21.99 -0.55
N SER A 118 -12.85 -23.14 -0.43
CA SER A 118 -14.28 -23.25 -0.80
C SER A 118 -15.18 -22.31 0.00
N LYS A 119 -14.95 -22.17 1.31
CA LYS A 119 -15.76 -21.29 2.16
C LYS A 119 -15.49 -19.81 1.88
N LEU A 120 -14.24 -19.46 1.58
CA LEU A 120 -13.86 -18.09 1.21
C LEU A 120 -14.42 -17.70 -0.16
N GLN A 121 -14.42 -18.62 -1.13
CA GLN A 121 -15.08 -18.43 -2.43
C GLN A 121 -16.60 -18.20 -2.28
N ASP A 122 -17.26 -18.91 -1.37
CA ASP A 122 -18.68 -18.68 -1.06
C ASP A 122 -18.92 -17.26 -0.52
N TYR A 123 -18.05 -16.78 0.38
CA TYR A 123 -18.13 -15.41 0.89
C TYR A 123 -17.85 -14.38 -0.20
N GLN A 124 -16.81 -14.56 -1.02
CA GLN A 124 -16.52 -13.67 -2.16
C GLN A 124 -17.69 -13.60 -3.13
N THR A 125 -18.32 -14.73 -3.44
CA THR A 125 -19.49 -14.77 -4.34
C THR A 125 -20.65 -13.95 -3.78
N ARG A 126 -20.87 -13.99 -2.46
CA ARG A 126 -21.90 -13.18 -1.80
C ARG A 126 -21.55 -11.69 -1.82
N VAL A 127 -20.29 -11.33 -1.54
CA VAL A 127 -19.82 -9.94 -1.59
C VAL A 127 -19.93 -9.40 -3.02
N LEU A 128 -19.51 -10.17 -4.03
CA LEU A 128 -19.60 -9.79 -5.44
C LEU A 128 -21.05 -9.57 -5.89
N ARG A 129 -21.97 -10.44 -5.45
CA ARG A 129 -23.41 -10.28 -5.73
C ARG A 129 -23.97 -8.99 -5.10
N SER A 130 -23.59 -8.72 -3.86
CA SER A 130 -23.99 -7.50 -3.15
C SER A 130 -23.42 -6.25 -3.83
N LEU A 131 -22.14 -6.26 -4.20
CA LEU A 131 -21.49 -5.16 -4.92
C LEU A 131 -22.16 -4.93 -6.28
N LYS A 132 -22.49 -5.98 -7.03
CA LYS A 132 -23.22 -5.86 -8.30
C LYS A 132 -24.57 -5.15 -8.13
N ALA A 133 -25.29 -5.40 -7.02
CA ALA A 133 -26.53 -4.70 -6.72
C ALA A 133 -26.29 -3.22 -6.35
N VAL A 134 -25.19 -2.91 -5.66
CA VAL A 134 -24.80 -1.51 -5.37
C VAL A 134 -24.44 -0.74 -6.64
N CYS A 135 -23.79 -1.41 -7.61
CA CYS A 135 -23.37 -0.83 -8.88
C CYS A 135 -24.45 -0.83 -9.96
N SER A 136 -25.72 -1.16 -9.66
CA SER A 136 -26.75 -1.39 -10.69
C SER A 136 -27.08 -0.18 -11.58
N SER A 137 -26.71 1.03 -11.15
CA SER A 137 -26.92 2.27 -11.90
C SER A 137 -25.89 2.52 -13.01
N ASP A 138 -24.75 1.83 -12.99
CA ASP A 138 -23.67 1.98 -13.97
C ASP A 138 -23.12 0.59 -14.33
N GLU A 139 -23.39 0.17 -15.56
CA GLU A 139 -23.04 -1.16 -16.07
C GLU A 139 -21.53 -1.43 -16.01
N ASN A 140 -20.69 -0.40 -16.11
CA ASN A 140 -19.23 -0.52 -16.11
C ASN A 140 -18.63 -0.33 -14.73
N ARG A 141 -19.39 0.16 -13.74
CA ARG A 141 -18.87 0.47 -12.40
C ARG A 141 -18.30 -0.75 -11.71
N LEU A 142 -19.02 -1.87 -11.77
CA LEU A 142 -18.56 -3.13 -11.19
C LEU A 142 -17.20 -3.56 -11.76
N ALA A 143 -17.08 -3.61 -13.09
CA ALA A 143 -15.84 -4.00 -13.75
C ALA A 143 -14.69 -3.04 -13.40
N THR A 144 -14.97 -1.72 -13.42
CA THR A 144 -13.98 -0.68 -13.10
C THR A 144 -13.43 -0.83 -11.68
N LEU A 145 -14.30 -1.11 -10.70
CA LEU A 145 -13.89 -1.35 -9.31
C LEU A 145 -13.10 -2.65 -9.15
N LEU A 146 -13.53 -3.74 -9.80
CA LEU A 146 -12.83 -5.03 -9.75
C LEU A 146 -11.44 -4.97 -10.37
N LEU A 147 -11.26 -4.18 -11.44
CA LEU A 147 -9.96 -3.96 -12.08
C LEU A 147 -8.96 -3.22 -11.18
N GLN A 148 -9.38 -2.65 -10.06
CA GLN A 148 -8.47 -2.07 -9.07
C GLN A 148 -7.84 -3.13 -8.16
N LEU A 149 -8.45 -4.31 -8.00
CA LEU A 149 -7.94 -5.36 -7.11
C LEU A 149 -6.57 -5.89 -7.53
N PRO A 150 -6.28 -6.17 -8.82
CA PRO A 150 -4.93 -6.53 -9.26
C PRO A 150 -3.90 -5.43 -8.98
N THR A 151 -4.27 -4.17 -9.14
CA THR A 151 -3.37 -3.05 -8.83
C THR A 151 -3.09 -2.95 -7.33
N LEU A 152 -4.10 -3.17 -6.47
CA LEU A 152 -3.93 -3.25 -5.02
C LEU A 152 -2.94 -4.35 -4.60
N ARG A 153 -3.02 -5.52 -5.24
CA ARG A 153 -2.12 -6.65 -4.99
C ARG A 153 -0.67 -6.40 -5.38
N SER A 154 -0.40 -5.36 -6.19
CA SER A 154 0.97 -4.98 -6.53
C SER A 154 1.72 -4.29 -5.39
N PHE A 155 1.01 -3.83 -4.34
CA PHE A 155 1.62 -3.30 -3.13
C PHE A 155 1.90 -4.44 -2.15
N THR A 156 3.18 -4.67 -1.84
CA THR A 156 3.61 -5.77 -0.98
C THR A 156 3.87 -5.32 0.46
N GLY A 157 3.70 -6.23 1.42
CA GLY A 157 3.88 -5.95 2.85
C GLY A 157 5.26 -5.41 3.21
N PRO A 158 6.38 -6.11 2.88
CA PRO A 158 7.74 -5.67 3.21
C PRO A 158 8.03 -4.25 2.76
N PHE A 159 7.43 -3.87 1.63
CA PHE A 159 7.68 -2.59 1.03
C PHE A 159 6.87 -1.45 1.65
N LEU A 160 5.62 -1.71 2.02
CA LEU A 160 4.84 -0.76 2.80
C LEU A 160 5.43 -0.59 4.20
N GLU A 161 5.96 -1.67 4.78
CA GLU A 161 6.74 -1.66 6.03
C GLU A 161 7.93 -0.70 5.93
N ASP A 162 8.74 -0.83 4.88
CA ASP A 162 9.91 0.02 4.64
C ASP A 162 9.58 1.52 4.62
N VAL A 163 8.45 1.89 4.02
CA VAL A 163 8.10 3.30 3.80
C VAL A 163 7.30 3.91 4.94
N PHE A 164 6.39 3.16 5.55
CA PHE A 164 5.45 3.71 6.54
C PHE A 164 5.79 3.31 7.98
N PHE A 165 6.62 2.29 8.18
CA PHE A 165 6.73 1.62 9.48
C PHE A 165 8.15 1.41 10.00
N VAL A 166 9.21 1.57 9.19
CA VAL A 166 10.61 1.48 9.63
C VAL A 166 10.93 2.34 10.85
N GLY A 167 10.34 3.55 10.96
CA GLY A 167 10.50 4.42 12.14
C GLY A 167 9.51 4.19 13.29
N PHE A 168 8.48 3.36 13.09
CA PHE A 168 7.36 3.18 14.03
C PHE A 168 7.36 1.80 14.71
N VAL A 169 7.72 0.74 13.97
CA VAL A 169 7.65 -0.65 14.42
C VAL A 169 9.05 -1.20 14.79
N GLY A 170 10.12 -0.57 14.33
CA GLY A 170 11.49 -1.09 14.49
C GLY A 170 11.71 -2.33 13.62
N ASP A 171 12.57 -3.26 14.05
CA ASP A 171 12.94 -4.50 13.34
C ASP A 171 11.84 -5.59 13.39
N VAL A 172 10.59 -5.21 13.66
CA VAL A 172 9.45 -6.13 13.82
C VAL A 172 8.54 -6.02 12.60
N SER A 173 8.19 -7.16 11.99
CA SER A 173 7.28 -7.18 10.83
C SER A 173 5.84 -6.87 11.24
N ILE A 174 5.05 -6.19 10.40
CA ILE A 174 3.62 -5.96 10.67
C ILE A 174 2.87 -7.26 10.80
N ASP A 175 3.30 -8.26 10.04
CA ASP A 175 2.83 -9.64 10.11
C ASP A 175 2.83 -10.23 11.53
N ASP A 176 3.80 -9.83 12.36
CA ASP A 176 3.89 -10.26 13.76
C ASP A 176 3.03 -9.40 14.70
N VAL A 177 2.75 -8.15 14.31
CA VAL A 177 1.95 -7.18 15.08
C VAL A 177 0.45 -7.32 14.82
N VAL A 178 0.03 -7.68 13.59
CA VAL A 178 -1.37 -7.87 13.19
C VAL A 178 -2.14 -8.80 14.14
N PRO A 179 -1.60 -9.97 14.54
CA PRO A 179 -2.24 -10.79 15.56
C PRO A 179 -2.48 -10.00 16.85
N HIS A 180 -1.51 -9.26 17.36
CA HIS A 180 -1.67 -8.49 18.60
C HIS A 180 -2.73 -7.38 18.48
N LEU A 181 -2.76 -6.65 17.36
CA LEU A 181 -3.80 -5.63 17.11
C LEU A 181 -5.21 -6.22 17.09
N LEU A 182 -5.37 -7.40 16.49
CA LEU A 182 -6.65 -8.12 16.46
C LEU A 182 -7.09 -8.63 17.84
N HIS A 183 -6.16 -8.80 18.78
CA HIS A 183 -6.46 -9.21 20.16
C HIS A 183 -6.51 -8.03 21.14
N ALA A 184 -6.00 -6.87 20.77
CA ALA A 184 -5.98 -5.66 21.60
C ALA A 184 -7.36 -4.97 21.68
N GLU A 185 -8.28 -5.27 20.75
CA GLU A 185 -9.68 -4.81 20.80
C GLU A 185 -10.60 -5.73 21.63
N ARG A 186 -10.08 -6.45 22.63
CA ARG A 186 -10.91 -7.11 23.65
C ARG A 186 -10.88 -6.39 24.99
#